data_AF-A0A534Z0A1-F1
#
_entry.id   AF-A0A534Z0A1-F1
#
_cell.length_a   1.000
_cell.length_b   1.000
_cell.length_c   1.000
_cell.angle_alpha   90.00
_cell.angle_beta   90.00
_cell.angle_gamma   90.00
#
_symmetry.space_group_name_H-M   'P 1'
#
loop_
_entity.id
_entity.type
_entity.pdbx_description
1 polymer ?
#
loop_
_entity_poly.entity_id
_entity_poly.type
_entity_poly.pdbx_seq_one_letter_code
_entity_poly.pdbx_strand_id
1 'polypeptide(L)' 'MRIAKLLARGRPTISFEFMAPRDEAEVDVLERTVSALAGHAPDWVSVTYRLRTGRQT' A
#
# COMPACT_ATOMS: atom_id res chain seq x y z
N MET A 1 13.37 -3.26 -6.45
CA MET A 1 12.55 -4.20 -7.26
C MET A 1 11.75 -3.42 -8.32
N ARG A 2 11.27 -4.05 -9.42
CA ARG A 2 10.37 -3.39 -10.40
C ARG A 2 9.13 -4.26 -10.62
N ILE A 3 7.94 -3.67 -10.64
CA ILE A 3 6.67 -4.39 -10.88
C ILE A 3 6.70 -5.15 -12.21
N ALA A 4 7.23 -4.54 -13.28
CA ALA A 4 7.40 -5.23 -14.57
C ALA A 4 8.21 -6.55 -14.46
N LYS A 5 9.24 -6.60 -13.59
CA LYS A 5 10.02 -7.82 -13.34
C LYS A 5 9.26 -8.85 -12.50
N LEU A 6 8.31 -8.42 -11.66
CA LEU A 6 7.45 -9.32 -10.90
C LEU A 6 6.43 -10.00 -11.81
N LEU A 7 5.79 -9.22 -12.67
CA LEU A 7 4.79 -9.70 -13.63
C LEU A 7 5.40 -10.69 -14.63
N ALA A 8 6.68 -10.50 -15.00
CA ALA A 8 7.39 -11.40 -15.90
C ALA A 8 7.70 -12.80 -15.30
N ARG A 9 7.42 -13.06 -14.01
CA ARG A 9 7.72 -14.34 -13.36
C ARG A 9 6.79 -15.48 -13.76
N GLY A 10 5.68 -15.19 -14.44
CA GLY A 10 4.73 -16.23 -14.91
C GLY A 10 3.93 -16.91 -13.80
N ARG A 11 3.82 -16.30 -12.62
CA ARG A 11 2.92 -16.73 -11.53
C ARG A 11 1.88 -15.64 -11.23
N PRO A 12 0.70 -16.00 -10.69
CA PRO A 12 -0.25 -15.02 -10.20
C PRO A 12 0.39 -14.07 -9.19
N THR A 13 -0.05 -12.81 -9.22
CA THR A 13 0.40 -11.76 -8.30
C THR A 13 -0.73 -11.33 -7.38
N ILE A 14 -0.37 -10.97 -6.15
CA ILE A 14 -1.29 -10.38 -5.17
C ILE A 14 -0.75 -9.01 -4.78
N SER A 15 -1.62 -8.01 -4.75
CA SER A 15 -1.29 -6.66 -4.29
C SER A 15 -2.46 -6.04 -3.55
N PHE A 16 -2.15 -5.18 -2.58
CA PHE A 16 -3.15 -4.39 -1.85
C PHE A 16 -2.99 -2.91 -2.18
N GLU A 17 -4.10 -2.19 -2.18
CA GLU A 17 -4.12 -0.73 -2.29
C GLU A 17 -4.72 -0.13 -1.02
N PHE A 18 -4.07 0.89 -0.48
CA PHE A 18 -4.50 1.63 0.69
C PHE A 18 -4.81 3.07 0.33
N MET A 19 -5.70 3.70 1.08
CA MET A 19 -5.89 5.15 0.99
C MET A 19 -4.75 5.88 1.70
N ALA A 20 -4.26 6.98 1.12
CA ALA A 20 -3.34 7.87 1.85
C ALA A 20 -3.98 8.34 3.17
N PRO A 21 -3.30 8.18 4.31
CA PRO A 21 -3.81 8.63 5.60
C PRO A 21 -3.95 10.15 5.60
N ARG A 22 -4.87 10.68 6.43
CA ARG A 22 -5.16 12.12 6.58
C ARG A 22 -4.44 12.79 7.74
N ASP A 23 -4.01 11.96 8.70
CA ASP A 23 -3.41 12.36 9.96
C ASP A 23 -2.61 11.19 10.56
N GLU A 24 -1.93 11.45 11.68
CA GLU A 24 -1.10 10.47 12.38
C GLU A 24 -1.91 9.27 12.91
N ALA A 25 -3.17 9.47 13.31
CA ALA A 25 -3.99 8.37 13.80
C ALA A 25 -4.32 7.39 12.66
N GLU A 26 -4.52 7.90 11.44
CA GLU A 26 -4.68 7.07 10.25
C GLU A 26 -3.38 6.41 9.78
N VAL A 27 -2.22 7.04 10.00
CA VAL A 27 -0.92 6.39 9.80
C VAL A 27 -0.81 5.16 10.70
N ASP A 28 -1.13 5.28 11.99
CA ASP A 28 -1.09 4.15 12.93
C ASP A 28 -2.01 3.00 12.50
N VAL A 29 -3.21 3.32 11.98
CA VAL A 29 -4.14 2.31 11.46
C VAL A 29 -3.57 1.63 10.22
N LEU A 30 -2.98 2.40 9.30
CA LEU A 30 -2.36 1.88 8.09
C LEU A 30 -1.22 0.92 8.42
N GLU A 31 -0.32 1.30 9.33
CA GLU A 31 0.81 0.46 9.74
C GLU A 31 0.37 -0.86 10.38
N ARG A 32 -0.63 -0.82 11.27
CA ARG A 32 -1.22 -2.04 11.85
C ARG A 32 -1.85 -2.93 10.79
N THR A 33 -2.53 -2.34 9.81
CA THR A 33 -3.19 -3.08 8.73
C THR A 33 -2.17 -3.74 7.81
N VAL A 34 -1.11 -3.00 7.42
CA VAL A 34 0.01 -3.55 6.63
C VAL A 34 0.66 -4.71 7.36
N SER A 35 0.90 -4.57 8.67
CA SER A 35 1.49 -5.62 9.51
C SER A 35 0.61 -6.87 9.56
N ALA A 36 -0.71 -6.70 9.72
CA ALA A 36 -1.66 -7.82 9.72
C ALA A 36 -1.72 -8.55 8.38
N LEU A 37 -1.54 -7.83 7.26
CA LEU A 37 -1.60 -8.38 5.91
C LEU A 37 -0.26 -8.92 5.39
N ALA A 38 0.85 -8.65 6.06
CA ALA A 38 2.19 -9.06 5.63
C ALA A 38 2.32 -10.57 5.42
N GLY A 39 1.60 -11.38 6.21
CA GLY A 39 1.57 -12.84 6.08
C GLY A 39 1.00 -13.36 4.76
N HIS A 40 0.24 -12.54 4.03
CA HIS A 40 -0.25 -12.87 2.69
C HIS A 40 0.81 -12.67 1.59
N ALA A 41 1.99 -12.18 1.94
CA ALA A 41 3.13 -11.97 1.04
C ALA A 41 2.75 -11.25 -0.27
N PRO A 42 2.17 -10.04 -0.21
CA PRO A 42 1.86 -9.27 -1.41
C PRO A 42 3.14 -8.94 -2.19
N ASP A 43 3.06 -8.97 -3.52
CA ASP A 43 4.17 -8.67 -4.41
C ASP A 43 4.52 -7.16 -4.39
N TRP A 44 3.51 -6.31 -4.16
CA TRP A 44 3.65 -4.89 -3.87
C TRP A 44 2.40 -4.38 -3.15
N VAL A 45 2.51 -3.17 -2.60
CA VAL A 45 1.38 -2.39 -2.08
C VAL A 45 1.38 -1.02 -2.73
N SER A 46 0.20 -0.45 -2.95
CA SER A 46 0.02 0.95 -3.36
C SER A 46 -0.62 1.76 -2.25
N VAL A 47 -0.28 3.05 -2.20
CA VAL A 47 -1.01 4.05 -1.43
C VAL A 47 -1.54 5.04 -2.44
N THR A 48 -2.86 5.26 -2.44
CA THR A 48 -3.49 6.19 -3.38
C THR A 48 -2.94 7.60 -3.20
N TYR A 49 -2.83 8.34 -4.29
CA TYR A 49 -2.43 9.74 -4.22
C TYR A 49 -3.66 10.61 -3.94
N ARG A 50 -3.66 11.31 -2.81
CA ARG A 50 -4.74 12.23 -2.44
C ARG A 50 -4.47 13.63 -3.02
N LEU A 51 -5.49 14.25 -3.58
CA LEU A 51 -5.44 15.67 -3.97
C LEU A 51 -5.30 16.52 -2.71
N ARG A 52 -4.23 17.31 -2.61
CA ARG A 52 -3.98 18.18 -1.46
C ARG A 52 -4.95 19.37 -1.47
N THR A 53 -5.92 19.39 -0.55
CA THR A 53 -6.92 20.46 -0.42
C THR A 53 -6.74 21.33 0.84
N GLY A 54 -5.64 21.21 1.59
CA GLY A 54 -5.46 21.94 2.86
C GLY A 54 -4.11 21.68 3.56
N ARG A 55 -4.03 22.04 4.86
CA ARG A 55 -2.76 22.16 5.62
C ARG A 55 -2.21 20.86 6.23
N GLN A 56 -2.90 19.72 6.12
CA GLN A 56 -2.33 18.41 6.49
C GLN A 56 -2.65 17.38 5.42
N THR A 57 -1.66 16.51 5.18
CA THR A 57 -1.74 15.32 4.34
C THR A 57 -2.27 14.17 5.14
#